data_AF-A0A7Y3B8C5-F1
#
_entry.id   AF-A0A7Y3B8C5-F1
#
_cell.length_a   1.000
_cell.length_b   1.000
_cell.length_c   1.000
_cell.angle_alpha   90.00
_cell.angle_beta   90.00
_cell.angle_gamma   90.00
#
_symmetry.space_group_name_H-M   'P 1'
#
loop_
_entity.id
_entity.type
_entity.pdbx_description
1 polymer ?
#
loop_
_entity_poly.entity_id
_entity_poly.type
_entity_poly.pdbx_seq_one_letter_code
_entity_poly.pdbx_strand_id
1 'polypeptide(L)'
;MRNKEVVLLHQLNEEFKANLEQLDNKMIMRNAVIKSSKFLLNAIDNNSIPSRDSIVKHLKTTLYTPTFNSNTDNYFTSRDINLIQNDSLKNLLSKWPTKVDELNEEEILLVNHRENHYMPFLANHIQIRDLYHNVELDIDMKDLIYPKRGKPLDLIIGESKQPKTYEVLLQNEELEEYLSYTILFNNISQTQSVPLKDHINIILDQIQKSLEHYQ
;
A
#
# COMPACT_ATOMS: atom_id res chain seq x y z
N MET A 1 -1.36 -38.22 10.04
CA MET A 1 -2.17 -37.05 9.57
C MET A 1 -2.00 -35.87 10.52
N ARG A 2 -2.16 -36.05 11.84
CA ARG A 2 -1.96 -35.02 12.89
C ARG A 2 -0.66 -34.18 12.76
N ASN A 3 0.50 -34.81 12.55
CA ASN A 3 1.76 -34.08 12.36
C ASN A 3 1.80 -33.19 11.11
N LYS A 4 1.05 -33.53 10.04
CA LYS A 4 1.01 -32.71 8.82
C LYS A 4 0.16 -31.47 9.01
N GLU A 5 -0.94 -31.61 9.75
CA GLU A 5 -1.82 -30.48 10.09
C GLU A 5 -1.10 -29.48 11.00
N VAL A 6 -0.40 -29.94 12.05
CA VAL A 6 0.35 -29.04 12.95
C VAL A 6 1.41 -28.25 12.18
N VAL A 7 2.14 -28.89 11.26
CA VAL A 7 3.12 -28.21 10.38
C VAL A 7 2.43 -27.15 9.51
N LEU A 8 1.30 -27.50 8.89
CA LEU A 8 0.51 -26.56 8.08
C LEU A 8 0.01 -25.37 8.91
N LEU A 9 -0.50 -25.60 10.12
CA LEU A 9 -0.98 -24.54 11.02
C LEU A 9 0.15 -23.57 11.41
N HIS A 10 1.37 -24.06 11.66
CA HIS A 10 2.51 -23.18 11.92
C HIS A 10 2.90 -22.35 10.69
N GLN A 11 2.87 -22.94 9.49
CA GLN A 11 3.15 -22.22 8.24
C GLN A 11 2.11 -21.11 8.00
N LEU A 12 0.82 -21.45 8.11
CA LEU A 12 -0.29 -20.50 8.04
C LEU A 12 -0.13 -19.36 9.04
N ASN A 13 0.25 -19.66 10.29
CA ASN A 13 0.41 -18.64 11.32
C ASN A 13 1.47 -17.59 10.96
N GLU A 14 2.65 -18.02 10.52
CA GLU A 14 3.74 -17.11 10.16
C GLU A 14 3.39 -16.27 8.92
N GLU A 15 2.69 -16.87 7.98
CA GLU A 15 2.28 -16.20 6.75
C GLU A 15 1.18 -15.16 7.00
N PHE A 16 0.14 -15.50 7.76
CA PHE A 16 -0.91 -14.54 8.10
C PHE A 16 -0.40 -13.40 8.98
N LYS A 17 0.62 -13.63 9.83
CA LYS A 17 1.34 -12.55 10.52
C LYS A 17 2.08 -11.63 9.55
N ALA A 18 2.77 -12.19 8.56
CA ALA A 18 3.46 -11.40 7.54
C ALA A 18 2.47 -10.59 6.70
N ASN A 19 1.34 -11.18 6.32
CA ASN A 19 0.24 -10.49 5.63
C ASN A 19 -0.32 -9.35 6.49
N LEU A 20 -0.50 -9.56 7.81
CA LEU A 20 -0.94 -8.51 8.73
C LEU A 20 0.04 -7.33 8.78
N GLU A 21 1.34 -7.62 8.94
CA GLU A 21 2.39 -6.58 8.93
C GLU A 21 2.40 -5.81 7.61
N GLN A 22 2.30 -6.51 6.48
CA GLN A 22 2.25 -5.89 5.16
C GLN A 22 1.02 -4.98 5.02
N LEU A 23 -0.17 -5.47 5.37
CA LEU A 23 -1.42 -4.71 5.27
C LEU A 23 -1.36 -3.44 6.13
N ASP A 24 -0.84 -3.55 7.35
CA ASP A 24 -0.67 -2.40 8.25
C ASP A 24 0.28 -1.35 7.66
N ASN A 25 1.40 -1.77 7.07
CA ASN A 25 2.31 -0.86 6.39
C ASN A 25 1.61 -0.16 5.20
N LYS A 26 0.81 -0.87 4.40
CA LYS A 26 0.07 -0.26 3.29
C LYS A 26 -0.99 0.73 3.78
N MET A 27 -1.67 0.44 4.89
CA MET A 27 -2.61 1.37 5.53
C MET A 27 -1.90 2.65 6.03
N ILE A 28 -0.70 2.53 6.58
CA ILE A 28 0.10 3.70 6.99
C ILE A 28 0.44 4.56 5.75
N MET A 29 0.92 3.92 4.68
CA MET A 29 1.26 4.62 3.43
C MET A 29 0.06 5.35 2.81
N ARG A 30 -1.12 4.70 2.74
CA ARG A 30 -2.36 5.31 2.21
C ARG A 30 -2.74 6.57 2.98
N ASN A 31 -2.62 6.53 4.31
CA ASN A 31 -2.88 7.70 5.14
C ASN A 31 -1.87 8.83 4.88
N ALA A 32 -0.59 8.52 4.64
CA ALA A 32 0.43 9.52 4.28
C ALA A 32 0.14 10.16 2.91
N VAL A 33 -0.29 9.37 1.93
CA VAL A 33 -0.76 9.83 0.61
C VAL A 33 -1.95 10.78 0.79
N ILE A 34 -3.02 10.36 1.47
CA ILE A 34 -4.21 11.18 1.70
C ILE A 34 -3.87 12.51 2.39
N LYS A 35 -3.03 12.48 3.42
CA LYS A 35 -2.59 13.69 4.14
C LYS A 35 -1.84 14.65 3.22
N SER A 36 -0.95 14.13 2.37
CA SER A 36 -0.16 14.95 1.44
C SER A 36 -1.02 15.54 0.33
N SER A 37 -1.96 14.78 -0.21
CA SER A 37 -2.92 15.30 -1.18
C SER A 37 -3.78 16.40 -0.59
N LYS A 38 -4.28 16.22 0.65
CA LYS A 38 -5.05 17.26 1.35
C LYS A 38 -4.24 18.50 1.66
N PHE A 39 -2.96 18.36 1.98
CA PHE A 39 -2.05 19.48 2.18
C PHE A 39 -1.94 20.33 0.91
N LEU A 40 -1.74 19.68 -0.24
CA LEU A 40 -1.64 20.36 -1.54
C LEU A 40 -2.97 21.02 -1.94
N LEU A 41 -4.11 20.33 -1.80
CA LEU A 41 -5.42 20.93 -2.06
C LEU A 41 -5.68 22.16 -1.16
N ASN A 42 -5.35 22.08 0.13
CA ASN A 42 -5.50 23.22 1.03
C ASN A 42 -4.64 24.42 0.61
N ALA A 43 -3.43 24.17 0.11
CA ALA A 43 -2.56 25.21 -0.44
C ALA A 43 -3.19 25.90 -1.66
N ILE A 44 -3.84 25.12 -2.55
CA ILE A 44 -4.60 25.60 -3.71
C ILE A 44 -5.80 26.44 -3.24
N ASP A 45 -6.67 25.88 -2.41
CA ASP A 45 -7.90 26.53 -1.91
C ASP A 45 -7.62 27.89 -1.26
N ASN A 46 -6.51 28.00 -0.52
CA ASN A 46 -6.15 29.19 0.23
C ASN A 46 -5.19 30.13 -0.52
N ASN A 47 -4.83 29.82 -1.78
CA ASN A 47 -3.81 30.55 -2.54
C ASN A 47 -2.48 30.73 -1.76
N SER A 48 -2.14 29.75 -0.92
CA SER A 48 -0.95 29.75 -0.09
C SER A 48 0.13 28.93 -0.78
N ILE A 49 1.19 29.58 -1.26
CA ILE A 49 2.28 28.90 -1.96
C ILE A 49 3.28 28.39 -0.92
N PRO A 50 3.37 27.07 -0.65
CA PRO A 50 4.35 26.54 0.30
C PRO A 50 5.77 26.68 -0.24
N SER A 51 6.77 26.39 0.58
CA SER A 51 8.15 26.30 0.08
C SER A 51 8.27 25.18 -0.97
N ARG A 52 9.19 25.34 -1.93
CA ARG A 52 9.49 24.31 -2.94
C ARG A 52 9.70 22.93 -2.31
N ASP A 53 10.46 22.85 -1.23
CA ASP A 53 10.74 21.58 -0.54
C ASP A 53 9.47 20.93 0.01
N SER A 54 8.54 21.74 0.53
CA SER A 54 7.25 21.27 1.00
C SER A 54 6.38 20.74 -0.14
N ILE A 55 6.32 21.47 -1.26
CA ILE A 55 5.60 21.02 -2.46
C ILE A 55 6.19 19.71 -2.98
N VAL A 56 7.51 19.65 -3.16
CA VAL A 56 8.22 18.44 -3.63
C VAL A 56 7.99 17.26 -2.71
N LYS A 57 8.08 17.46 -1.38
CA LYS A 57 7.80 16.40 -0.40
C LYS A 57 6.40 15.83 -0.58
N HIS A 58 5.38 16.68 -0.51
CA HIS A 58 3.99 16.22 -0.56
C HIS A 58 3.61 15.65 -1.92
N LEU A 59 4.07 16.28 -3.01
CA LEU A 59 3.82 15.82 -4.37
C LEU A 59 4.49 14.46 -4.65
N LYS A 60 5.71 14.23 -4.14
CA LYS A 60 6.33 12.91 -4.22
C LYS A 60 5.52 11.87 -3.44
N THR A 61 5.03 12.22 -2.25
CA THR A 61 4.22 11.31 -1.44
C THR A 61 2.92 10.91 -2.14
N THR A 62 2.27 11.79 -2.92
CA THR A 62 1.06 11.44 -3.67
C THR A 62 1.29 10.42 -4.79
N LEU A 63 2.55 10.19 -5.18
CA LEU A 63 2.91 9.20 -6.19
C LEU A 63 2.97 7.77 -5.66
N TYR A 64 2.89 7.56 -4.35
CA TYR A 64 2.86 6.20 -3.83
C TYR A 64 1.48 5.57 -4.05
N THR A 65 1.47 4.37 -4.63
CA THR A 65 0.28 3.53 -4.83
C THR A 65 0.47 2.23 -4.05
N PRO A 66 0.18 2.22 -2.74
CA PRO A 66 0.44 1.07 -1.90
C PRO A 66 -0.45 -0.10 -2.33
N THR A 67 0.17 -1.18 -2.80
CA THR A 67 -0.54 -2.42 -3.16
C THR A 67 -0.31 -3.51 -2.12
N PHE A 68 -1.36 -4.24 -1.78
CA PHE A 68 -1.30 -5.42 -0.95
C PHE A 68 -1.13 -6.66 -1.83
N ASN A 69 -0.01 -7.36 -1.69
CA ASN A 69 0.22 -8.60 -2.42
C ASN A 69 0.42 -9.74 -1.42
N SER A 70 -0.64 -10.51 -1.21
CA SER A 70 -0.64 -11.69 -0.37
C SER A 70 -0.26 -12.98 -1.11
N ASN A 71 0.28 -12.91 -2.33
CA ASN A 71 0.73 -14.06 -3.13
C ASN A 71 -0.33 -15.19 -3.27
N THR A 72 -1.60 -14.83 -3.42
CA THR A 72 -2.77 -15.73 -3.40
C THR A 72 -2.73 -16.91 -4.37
N ASP A 73 -1.98 -16.82 -5.46
CA ASP A 73 -2.06 -17.78 -6.57
C ASP A 73 -1.57 -19.20 -6.25
N ASN A 74 -0.87 -19.44 -5.13
CA ASN A 74 -0.35 -20.78 -4.79
C ASN A 74 -0.29 -21.10 -3.28
N TYR A 75 -1.07 -20.41 -2.45
CA TYR A 75 -0.92 -20.48 -0.98
C TYR A 75 -1.28 -21.83 -0.36
N PHE A 76 -2.49 -22.34 -0.63
CA PHE A 76 -2.94 -23.65 -0.14
C PHE A 76 -3.78 -24.30 -1.21
N THR A 77 -3.46 -25.54 -1.57
CA THR A 77 -4.34 -26.31 -2.42
C THR A 77 -5.61 -26.65 -1.64
N SER A 78 -6.72 -26.93 -2.34
CA SER A 78 -7.92 -27.50 -1.70
C SER A 78 -7.60 -28.75 -0.87
N ARG A 79 -6.53 -29.47 -1.24
CA ARG A 79 -5.98 -30.61 -0.49
C ARG A 79 -5.34 -30.22 0.84
N ASP A 80 -4.69 -29.06 0.94
CA ASP A 80 -4.09 -28.57 2.18
C ASP A 80 -5.18 -28.10 3.16
N ILE A 81 -6.20 -27.40 2.66
CA ILE A 81 -7.37 -26.98 3.47
C ILE A 81 -8.08 -28.20 4.06
N ASN A 82 -8.19 -29.30 3.31
CA ASN A 82 -8.82 -30.55 3.79
C ASN A 82 -8.06 -31.23 4.94
N LEU A 83 -6.79 -30.89 5.19
CA LEU A 83 -6.03 -31.43 6.33
C LEU A 83 -6.45 -30.80 7.66
N ILE A 84 -7.01 -29.59 7.63
CA ILE A 84 -7.42 -28.82 8.80
C ILE A 84 -8.70 -29.43 9.38
N GLN A 85 -8.70 -29.79 10.67
CA GLN A 85 -9.89 -30.36 11.31
C GLN A 85 -10.90 -29.27 11.71
N ASN A 86 -10.44 -28.06 12.03
CA ASN A 86 -11.28 -26.95 12.43
C ASN A 86 -12.11 -26.42 11.24
N ASP A 87 -13.42 -26.69 11.24
CA ASP A 87 -14.35 -26.27 10.18
C ASP A 87 -14.51 -24.75 10.08
N SER A 88 -14.44 -24.03 11.21
CA SER A 88 -14.45 -22.56 11.23
C SER A 88 -13.23 -22.00 10.51
N LEU A 89 -12.04 -22.54 10.79
CA LEU A 89 -10.79 -22.15 10.12
C LEU A 89 -10.85 -22.45 8.62
N LYS A 90 -11.35 -23.63 8.22
CA LYS A 90 -11.53 -23.97 6.80
C LYS A 90 -12.43 -22.97 6.07
N ASN A 91 -13.54 -22.58 6.67
CA ASN A 91 -14.47 -21.60 6.09
C ASN A 91 -13.87 -20.18 5.99
N LEU A 92 -12.97 -19.81 6.90
CA LEU A 92 -12.27 -18.52 6.82
C LEU A 92 -11.22 -18.54 5.71
N LEU A 93 -10.46 -19.61 5.60
CA LEU A 93 -9.42 -19.79 4.57
C LEU A 93 -10.02 -19.89 3.17
N SER A 94 -11.19 -20.52 2.99
CA SER A 94 -11.84 -20.60 1.68
C SER A 94 -12.31 -19.24 1.15
N LYS A 95 -12.56 -18.27 2.03
CA LYS A 95 -12.96 -16.89 1.68
C LYS A 95 -11.77 -15.96 1.45
N TRP A 96 -10.56 -16.40 1.77
CA TRP A 96 -9.35 -15.57 1.70
C TRP A 96 -9.12 -14.96 0.30
N PRO A 97 -9.18 -15.73 -0.81
CA PRO A 97 -8.93 -15.16 -2.13
C PRO A 97 -9.87 -14.01 -2.47
N THR A 98 -11.18 -14.21 -2.26
CA THR A 98 -12.19 -13.17 -2.51
C THR A 98 -11.94 -11.91 -1.68
N LYS A 99 -11.54 -12.05 -0.41
CA LYS A 99 -11.24 -10.90 0.46
C LYS A 99 -10.04 -10.10 -0.02
N VAL A 100 -9.06 -10.76 -0.64
CA VAL A 100 -7.88 -10.12 -1.22
C VAL A 100 -8.25 -9.44 -2.56
N ASP A 101 -9.00 -10.14 -3.41
CA ASP A 101 -9.42 -9.63 -4.72
C ASP A 101 -10.23 -8.33 -4.59
N GLU A 102 -11.16 -8.28 -3.63
CA GLU A 102 -11.96 -7.07 -3.32
C GLU A 102 -11.08 -5.83 -3.07
N LEU A 103 -9.94 -5.97 -2.38
CA LEU A 103 -9.01 -4.87 -2.13
C LEU A 103 -8.15 -4.57 -3.37
N ASN A 104 -7.68 -5.62 -4.06
CA ASN A 104 -6.79 -5.47 -5.21
C ASN A 104 -7.46 -4.77 -6.39
N GLU A 105 -8.77 -4.96 -6.58
CA GLU A 105 -9.55 -4.29 -7.63
C GLU A 105 -9.38 -2.76 -7.58
N GLU A 106 -9.51 -2.16 -6.40
CA GLU A 106 -9.37 -0.72 -6.20
C GLU A 106 -7.92 -0.25 -6.32
N GLU A 107 -6.97 -1.05 -5.84
CA GLU A 107 -5.54 -0.75 -5.94
C GLU A 107 -5.06 -0.73 -7.40
N ILE A 108 -5.56 -1.65 -8.23
CA ILE A 108 -5.25 -1.70 -9.67
C ILE A 108 -5.77 -0.44 -10.37
N LEU A 109 -6.98 0.02 -10.03
CA LEU A 109 -7.53 1.27 -10.59
C LEU A 109 -6.63 2.47 -10.24
N LEU A 110 -6.18 2.55 -8.98
CA LEU A 110 -5.28 3.61 -8.54
C LEU A 110 -3.93 3.58 -9.26
N VAL A 111 -3.32 2.40 -9.42
CA VAL A 111 -2.06 2.23 -10.18
C VAL A 111 -2.26 2.64 -11.63
N ASN A 112 -3.32 2.16 -12.29
CA ASN A 112 -3.62 2.49 -13.67
C ASN A 112 -3.85 4.00 -13.85
N HIS A 113 -4.57 4.64 -12.93
CA HIS A 113 -4.80 6.07 -12.99
C HIS A 113 -3.49 6.86 -12.85
N ARG A 114 -2.63 6.46 -11.91
CA ARG A 114 -1.31 7.06 -11.73
C ARG A 114 -0.47 6.97 -13.00
N GLU A 115 -0.29 5.77 -13.55
CA GLU A 115 0.61 5.54 -14.69
C GLU A 115 0.12 6.22 -15.97
N ASN A 116 -1.19 6.19 -16.22
CA ASN A 116 -1.74 6.62 -17.49
C ASN A 116 -2.20 8.09 -17.52
N HIS A 117 -2.39 8.72 -16.36
CA HIS A 117 -2.89 10.09 -16.30
C HIS A 117 -2.03 11.00 -15.41
N TYR A 118 -1.88 10.67 -14.12
CA TYR A 118 -1.23 11.59 -13.18
C TYR A 118 0.28 11.77 -13.44
N MET A 119 1.01 10.67 -13.68
CA MET A 119 2.44 10.71 -14.00
C MET A 119 2.74 11.46 -15.31
N PRO A 120 2.04 11.19 -16.43
CA PRO A 120 2.15 11.98 -17.66
C PRO A 120 1.88 13.47 -17.45
N PHE A 121 0.82 13.83 -16.71
CA PHE A 121 0.53 15.22 -16.36
C PHE A 121 1.72 15.88 -15.67
N LEU A 122 2.28 15.25 -14.63
CA LEU A 122 3.42 15.81 -13.91
C LEU A 122 4.66 15.92 -14.80
N ALA A 123 4.95 14.92 -15.64
CA ALA A 123 6.08 14.94 -16.56
C ALA A 123 6.02 16.11 -17.57
N ASN A 124 4.81 16.49 -17.99
CA ASN A 124 4.61 17.63 -18.89
C ASN A 124 4.83 18.97 -18.18
N HIS A 125 4.39 19.09 -16.93
CA HIS A 125 4.37 20.38 -16.22
C HIS A 125 5.64 20.66 -15.41
N ILE A 126 6.27 19.64 -14.81
CA ILE A 126 7.44 19.80 -13.94
C ILE A 126 8.59 18.89 -14.35
N GLN A 127 9.71 19.06 -13.65
CA GLN A 127 10.86 18.20 -13.80
C GLN A 127 10.79 17.04 -12.80
N ILE A 128 10.26 15.89 -13.25
CA ILE A 128 10.03 14.72 -12.39
C ILE A 128 11.31 14.13 -11.77
N ARG A 129 12.49 14.41 -12.36
CA ARG A 129 13.79 13.98 -11.83
C ARG A 129 13.98 14.41 -10.36
N ASP A 130 13.54 15.61 -10.01
CA ASP A 130 13.69 16.17 -8.66
C ASP A 130 12.75 15.48 -7.66
N LEU A 131 11.63 14.92 -8.11
CA LEU A 131 10.78 14.04 -7.30
C LEU A 131 11.51 12.72 -7.02
N TYR A 132 12.24 12.20 -8.00
CA TYR A 132 13.02 10.96 -7.86
C TYR A 132 14.32 11.14 -7.08
N HIS A 133 14.94 12.32 -7.15
CA HIS A 133 16.18 12.64 -6.45
C HIS A 133 16.08 12.36 -4.95
N ASN A 134 14.89 12.58 -4.38
CA ASN A 134 14.64 12.52 -2.95
C ASN A 134 13.93 11.21 -2.50
N VAL A 135 13.94 10.16 -3.33
CA VAL A 135 13.31 8.87 -2.98
C VAL A 135 14.07 8.17 -1.85
N GLU A 136 15.40 8.32 -1.76
CA GLU A 136 16.19 7.80 -0.64
C GLU A 136 16.05 8.60 0.66
N LEU A 137 15.71 9.89 0.54
CA LEU A 137 15.52 10.81 1.66
C LEU A 137 14.10 10.76 2.25
N ASP A 138 13.19 10.00 1.64
CA ASP A 138 11.88 9.71 2.23
C ASP A 138 12.01 8.68 3.36
N ILE A 139 12.67 9.06 4.45
CA ILE A 139 12.90 8.19 5.60
C ILE A 139 11.57 7.63 6.11
N ASP A 140 10.51 8.43 6.07
CA ASP A 140 9.16 8.08 6.52
C ASP A 140 8.55 6.94 5.68
N MET A 141 8.84 6.87 4.38
CA MET A 141 8.31 5.84 3.47
C MET A 141 9.32 4.73 3.15
N LYS A 142 10.62 4.95 3.39
CA LYS A 142 11.70 4.02 3.07
C LYS A 142 11.49 2.65 3.73
N ASP A 143 11.17 2.64 5.01
CA ASP A 143 10.97 1.40 5.78
C ASP A 143 9.66 0.68 5.43
N LEU A 144 8.71 1.38 4.79
CA LEU A 144 7.42 0.84 4.34
C LEU A 144 7.50 0.30 2.90
N ILE A 145 8.43 0.81 2.09
CA ILE A 145 8.62 0.45 0.68
C ILE A 145 9.65 -0.66 0.54
N TYR A 146 10.79 -0.54 1.24
CA TYR A 146 11.89 -1.47 1.08
C TYR A 146 11.81 -2.58 2.12
N PRO A 147 11.99 -3.86 1.71
CA PRO A 147 12.06 -4.94 2.67
C PRO A 147 13.22 -4.68 3.65
N LYS A 148 12.95 -4.82 4.96
CA LYS A 148 13.92 -4.66 6.06
C LYS A 148 15.21 -5.49 5.89
N ARG A 149 15.24 -6.45 4.94
CA ARG A 149 16.35 -7.36 4.63
C ARG A 149 16.96 -7.15 3.24
N GLY A 150 16.98 -5.91 2.73
CA GLY A 150 17.71 -5.52 1.52
C GLY A 150 18.94 -4.67 1.83
N LYS A 151 19.94 -4.69 0.95
CA LYS A 151 20.94 -3.59 0.95
C LYS A 151 20.18 -2.29 0.69
N PRO A 152 20.48 -1.19 1.41
CA PRO A 152 19.96 0.11 1.02
C PRO A 152 20.32 0.34 -0.45
N LEU A 153 19.35 0.86 -1.21
CA LEU A 153 19.69 1.40 -2.53
C LEU A 153 20.76 2.48 -2.33
N ASP A 154 21.74 2.48 -3.23
CA ASP A 154 22.77 3.50 -3.37
C ASP A 154 22.54 4.16 -4.73
N LEU A 155 21.50 4.98 -4.79
CA LEU A 155 20.90 5.58 -5.98
C LEU A 155 20.91 7.10 -5.84
N ILE A 156 22.05 7.70 -6.17
CA ILE A 156 22.16 9.15 -6.29
C ILE A 156 21.74 9.57 -7.70
N ILE A 157 20.45 9.92 -7.87
CA ILE A 157 19.92 10.40 -9.16
C ILE A 157 20.36 11.85 -9.45
N GLY A 158 20.53 12.68 -8.41
CA GLY A 158 20.82 14.12 -8.50
C GLY A 158 19.65 14.99 -8.96
N GLU A 159 19.67 16.28 -8.63
CA GLU A 159 18.69 17.26 -9.09
C GLU A 159 18.87 17.62 -10.57
N SER A 160 17.80 18.11 -11.17
CA SER A 160 17.85 18.76 -12.47
C SER A 160 18.45 20.15 -12.38
N LYS A 161 19.08 20.57 -13.48
CA LYS A 161 19.57 21.95 -13.68
C LYS A 161 18.55 22.85 -14.37
N GLN A 162 17.37 22.31 -14.71
CA GLN A 162 16.32 23.03 -15.43
C GLN A 162 15.41 23.77 -14.44
N PRO A 163 15.04 25.04 -14.70
CA PRO A 163 14.38 25.93 -13.74
C PRO A 163 12.86 25.73 -13.62
N LYS A 164 12.31 24.54 -13.96
CA LYS A 164 10.85 24.34 -13.87
C LYS A 164 10.39 24.52 -12.41
N THR A 165 9.48 25.47 -12.20
CA THR A 165 8.93 25.85 -10.90
C THR A 165 7.69 25.01 -10.55
N TYR A 166 7.63 24.51 -9.32
CA TYR A 166 6.54 23.67 -8.81
C TYR A 166 5.29 24.48 -8.48
N GLU A 167 5.45 25.77 -8.27
CA GLU A 167 4.41 26.73 -7.92
C GLU A 167 3.36 26.84 -9.03
N VAL A 168 3.78 26.66 -10.29
CA VAL A 168 2.88 26.66 -11.46
C VAL A 168 1.89 25.49 -11.40
N LEU A 169 2.25 24.36 -10.77
CA LEU A 169 1.33 23.23 -10.62
C LEU A 169 0.14 23.57 -9.72
N LEU A 170 0.36 24.35 -8.66
CA LEU A 170 -0.70 24.72 -7.72
C LEU A 170 -1.72 25.70 -8.32
N GLN A 171 -1.44 26.22 -9.52
CA GLN A 171 -2.35 27.09 -10.27
C GLN A 171 -3.06 26.32 -11.40
N ASN A 172 -2.77 25.03 -11.56
CA ASN A 172 -3.36 24.20 -12.62
C ASN A 172 -4.56 23.43 -12.07
N GLU A 173 -5.74 23.70 -12.61
CA GLU A 173 -7.01 23.06 -12.22
C GLU A 173 -6.98 21.53 -12.35
N GLU A 174 -6.25 20.97 -13.32
CA GLU A 174 -6.14 19.52 -13.49
C GLU A 174 -5.44 18.85 -12.29
N LEU A 175 -4.55 19.56 -11.58
CA LEU A 175 -3.90 19.01 -10.39
C LEU A 175 -4.94 18.67 -9.31
N GLU A 176 -5.97 19.50 -9.15
CA GLU A 176 -7.02 19.27 -8.16
C GLU A 176 -7.77 17.98 -8.43
N GLU A 177 -8.01 17.65 -9.70
CA GLU A 177 -8.66 16.41 -10.13
C GLU A 177 -7.83 15.19 -9.72
N TYR A 178 -6.52 15.20 -10.02
CA TYR A 178 -5.62 14.09 -9.67
C TYR A 178 -5.48 13.91 -8.16
N LEU A 179 -5.38 15.01 -7.41
CA LEU A 179 -5.29 14.98 -5.96
C LEU A 179 -6.58 14.45 -5.33
N SER A 180 -7.73 14.88 -5.83
CA SER A 180 -9.04 14.43 -5.39
C SER A 180 -9.27 12.94 -5.67
N TYR A 181 -8.93 12.48 -6.88
CA TYR A 181 -8.96 11.06 -7.23
C TYR A 181 -8.07 10.24 -6.30
N THR A 182 -6.83 10.70 -6.08
CA THR A 182 -5.86 10.05 -5.19
C THR A 182 -6.41 9.93 -3.77
N ILE A 183 -7.06 10.97 -3.23
CA ILE A 183 -7.69 10.93 -1.91
C ILE A 183 -8.81 9.90 -1.87
N LEU A 184 -9.72 9.94 -2.85
CA LEU A 184 -10.90 9.08 -2.89
C LEU A 184 -10.52 7.60 -2.90
N PHE A 185 -9.69 7.18 -3.86
CA PHE A 185 -9.35 5.76 -4.03
C PHE A 185 -8.46 5.22 -2.91
N ASN A 186 -7.52 6.03 -2.38
CA ASN A 186 -6.77 5.63 -1.19
C ASN A 186 -7.69 5.50 0.04
N ASN A 187 -8.72 6.34 0.17
CA ASN A 187 -9.69 6.25 1.27
C ASN A 187 -10.60 5.02 1.15
N ILE A 188 -11.05 4.68 -0.07
CA ILE A 188 -11.80 3.45 -0.36
C ILE A 188 -10.95 2.23 0.01
N SER A 189 -9.72 2.15 -0.52
CA SER A 189 -8.79 1.05 -0.23
C SER A 189 -8.47 0.95 1.28
N GLN A 190 -8.30 2.09 1.96
CA GLN A 190 -8.10 2.16 3.42
C GLN A 190 -9.31 1.58 4.18
N THR A 191 -10.52 1.91 3.74
CA THR A 191 -11.77 1.42 4.34
C THR A 191 -11.93 -0.08 4.13
N GLN A 192 -11.65 -0.59 2.93
CA GLN A 192 -11.68 -2.03 2.62
C GLN A 192 -10.57 -2.83 3.31
N SER A 193 -9.45 -2.20 3.67
CA SER A 193 -8.37 -2.85 4.43
C SER A 193 -8.80 -3.26 5.84
N VAL A 194 -9.77 -2.57 6.45
CA VAL A 194 -10.25 -2.85 7.81
C VAL A 194 -10.89 -4.25 7.92
N PRO A 195 -11.91 -4.61 7.13
CA PRO A 195 -12.49 -5.95 7.20
C PRO A 195 -11.50 -7.06 6.82
N LEU A 196 -10.55 -6.79 5.92
CA LEU A 196 -9.47 -7.73 5.61
C LEU A 196 -8.56 -7.97 6.81
N LYS A 197 -8.17 -6.89 7.52
CA LYS A 197 -7.38 -6.97 8.76
C LYS A 197 -8.10 -7.78 9.84
N ASP A 198 -9.39 -7.52 10.03
CA ASP A 198 -10.20 -8.28 10.99
C ASP A 198 -10.26 -9.77 10.62
N HIS A 199 -10.43 -10.08 9.33
CA HIS A 199 -10.42 -11.46 8.83
C HIS A 199 -9.08 -12.17 9.12
N ILE A 200 -7.95 -11.50 8.89
CA ILE A 200 -6.61 -12.02 9.21
C ILE A 200 -6.50 -12.31 10.72
N ASN A 201 -6.93 -11.38 11.57
CA ASN A 201 -6.86 -11.56 13.03
C ASN A 201 -7.70 -12.75 13.51
N ILE A 202 -8.91 -12.94 12.94
CA ILE A 202 -9.76 -14.09 13.26
C ILE A 202 -9.08 -15.40 12.81
N ILE A 203 -8.45 -15.43 11.63
CA ILE A 203 -7.69 -16.60 11.17
C ILE A 203 -6.56 -16.93 12.14
N LEU A 204 -5.76 -15.94 12.55
CA LEU A 204 -4.66 -16.12 13.51
C LEU A 204 -5.15 -16.67 14.85
N ASP A 205 -6.26 -16.14 15.39
CA ASP A 205 -6.90 -16.65 16.61
C ASP A 205 -7.36 -18.12 16.46
N GLN A 206 -7.97 -18.47 15.33
CA GLN A 206 -8.40 -19.85 15.07
C GLN A 206 -7.23 -20.82 14.90
N ILE A 207 -6.13 -20.37 14.29
CA ILE A 207 -4.90 -21.17 14.20
C ILE A 207 -4.33 -21.43 15.59
N GLN A 208 -4.23 -20.39 16.42
CA GLN A 208 -3.71 -20.51 17.78
C GLN A 208 -4.55 -21.49 18.63
N LYS A 209 -5.88 -21.35 18.61
CA LYS A 209 -6.80 -22.29 19.27
C LYS A 209 -6.64 -23.72 18.79
N SER A 210 -6.41 -23.90 17.48
CA SER A 210 -6.20 -25.22 16.89
C SER A 210 -4.87 -25.82 17.34
N LEU A 211 -3.79 -25.03 17.42
CA LEU A 211 -2.48 -25.46 17.92
C LEU A 211 -2.51 -25.84 19.40
N GLU A 212 -3.24 -25.10 20.24
CA GLU A 212 -3.41 -25.41 21.67
C GLU A 212 -4.11 -26.75 21.91
N HIS A 213 -5.00 -27.17 21.01
CA HIS A 213 -5.65 -28.49 21.08
C HIS A 213 -4.69 -29.67 20.80
N TYR A 214 -3.47 -29.38 20.28
CA TYR A 214 -2.44 -30.37 20.00
C TYR A 214 -1.33 -30.43 21.06
N GLN A 215 -1.36 -29.56 22.08
CA GLN A 215 -0.47 -29.53 23.23
C GLN A 215 -1.04 -30.37 24.39
#